data_AF-A0A9E0TJE5-F1
#
_entry.id   AF-A0A9E0TJE5-F1
#
_cell.length_a   1.000
_cell.length_b   1.000
_cell.length_c   1.000
_cell.angle_alpha   90.00
_cell.angle_beta   90.00
_cell.angle_gamma   90.00
#
_symmetry.space_group_name_H-M   'P 1'
#
loop_
_entity.id
_entity.type
_entity.pdbx_description
1 polymer ?
#
loop_
_entity_poly.entity_id
_entity_poly.type
_entity_poly.pdbx_seq_one_letter_code
_entity_poly.pdbx_strand_id
1 'polypeptide(L)'
;MAYVTGTANNFAQLLAAVQSASTANGWTLSGNVLHKGTCYIEVITVAQDYPCLRVQGGTGVDGSNNLTGRSGVQAAQIGLVALQDLTTGRIPADVAFTFPMTYQVHVHSSPDEVYLVVNYATVYYQILAFGQSNHPGLSGTGNWYAATDMESNSPALTVDQRRLGGALAYGGHQLNGGLFMTAQDKSVDSAASAVHHALESDAWLIEGASRDWYDIQANSPNLWNSESVLNPMRVYAPRADGFFSVVLEPAHARFVNLRSLDDQAIITLGSDRWKVYPWWARGLPYDVNGNGGTLSGLAGHAIRYDGA
;
A
#
# COMPACT_ATOMS: atom_id res chain seq x y z
N MET A 1 1.67 -19.86 -0.54
CA MET A 1 1.74 -18.64 0.29
C MET A 1 3.02 -18.74 1.09
N ALA A 2 3.74 -17.63 1.23
CA ALA A 2 5.03 -17.61 1.89
C ALA A 2 5.18 -16.32 2.68
N TYR A 3 5.84 -16.43 3.81
CA TYR A 3 6.17 -15.32 4.69
C TYR A 3 7.68 -15.32 4.93
N VAL A 4 8.33 -14.20 4.64
CA VAL A 4 9.78 -14.01 4.85
C VAL A 4 9.97 -12.80 5.74
N THR A 5 10.72 -12.95 6.82
CA THR A 5 11.04 -11.85 7.73
C THR A 5 12.54 -11.75 7.93
N GLY A 6 13.03 -10.54 8.16
CA GLY A 6 14.46 -10.32 8.39
C GLY A 6 14.76 -8.89 8.75
N THR A 7 16.06 -8.56 8.71
CA THR A 7 16.56 -7.20 8.85
C THR A 7 17.23 -6.74 7.56
N ALA A 8 17.10 -5.46 7.25
CA ALA A 8 17.80 -4.82 6.14
C ALA A 8 18.59 -3.63 6.67
N ASN A 9 19.78 -3.40 6.11
CA ASN A 9 20.69 -2.30 6.43
C ASN A 9 20.66 -1.17 5.39
N ASN A 10 19.97 -1.38 4.27
CA ASN A 10 19.76 -0.40 3.21
C ASN A 10 18.62 -0.87 2.28
N PHE A 11 18.18 -0.01 1.36
CA PHE A 11 17.15 -0.34 0.39
C PHE A 11 17.54 -1.44 -0.61
N ALA A 12 18.83 -1.63 -0.91
CA ALA A 12 19.27 -2.70 -1.79
C ALA A 12 19.03 -4.09 -1.15
N GLN A 13 19.21 -4.21 0.17
CA GLN A 13 18.87 -5.43 0.90
C GLN A 13 17.36 -5.67 0.96
N LEU A 14 16.53 -4.62 1.03
CA LEU A 14 15.08 -4.75 0.91
C LEU A 14 14.65 -5.19 -0.49
N LEU A 15 15.23 -4.61 -1.54
CA LEU A 15 14.97 -5.00 -2.93
C LEU A 15 15.30 -6.49 -3.13
N ALA A 16 16.48 -6.91 -2.68
CA ALA A 16 16.91 -8.30 -2.75
C ALA A 16 15.93 -9.23 -1.99
N ALA A 17 15.46 -8.83 -0.80
CA ALA A 17 14.50 -9.62 -0.04
C ALA A 17 13.18 -9.82 -0.79
N VAL A 18 12.61 -8.76 -1.40
CA VAL A 18 11.38 -8.84 -2.20
C VAL A 18 11.59 -9.69 -3.45
N GLN A 19 12.68 -9.49 -4.18
CA GLN A 19 12.99 -10.23 -5.39
C GLN A 19 13.23 -11.72 -5.09
N SER A 20 14.00 -12.04 -4.04
CA SER A 20 14.23 -13.43 -3.61
C SER A 20 12.96 -14.11 -3.13
N ALA A 21 12.14 -13.45 -2.31
CA ALA A 21 10.86 -14.00 -1.85
C ALA A 21 9.91 -14.24 -3.03
N SER A 22 9.83 -13.31 -4.00
CA SER A 22 8.96 -13.45 -5.16
C SER A 22 9.44 -14.57 -6.09
N THR A 23 10.74 -14.62 -6.41
CA THR A 23 11.31 -15.65 -7.30
C THR A 23 11.23 -17.05 -6.71
N ALA A 24 11.44 -17.20 -5.40
CA ALA A 24 11.21 -18.46 -4.70
C ALA A 24 9.75 -18.93 -4.76
N ASN A 25 8.80 -18.04 -5.06
CA ASN A 25 7.37 -18.30 -5.14
C ASN A 25 6.80 -18.17 -6.58
N GLY A 26 7.66 -18.42 -7.58
CA GLY A 26 7.24 -18.62 -8.96
C GLY A 26 7.09 -17.33 -9.78
N TRP A 27 7.55 -16.19 -9.29
CA TRP A 27 7.75 -15.00 -10.12
C TRP A 27 9.05 -15.13 -10.90
N THR A 28 9.08 -14.66 -12.14
CA THR A 28 10.29 -14.54 -12.94
C THR A 28 10.88 -13.15 -12.76
N LEU A 29 12.19 -13.05 -12.59
CA LEU A 29 12.91 -11.78 -12.57
C LEU A 29 13.62 -11.56 -13.91
N SER A 30 13.24 -10.51 -14.62
CA SER A 30 13.87 -10.04 -15.85
C SER A 30 14.39 -8.63 -15.63
N GLY A 31 15.71 -8.48 -15.45
CA GLY A 31 16.28 -7.17 -15.07
C GLY A 31 15.75 -6.74 -13.70
N ASN A 32 15.01 -5.64 -13.65
CA ASN A 32 14.32 -5.16 -12.45
C ASN A 32 12.82 -5.51 -12.41
N VAL A 33 12.33 -6.27 -13.41
CA VAL A 33 10.91 -6.59 -13.56
C VAL A 33 10.61 -7.98 -13.00
N LEU A 34 9.82 -8.03 -11.94
CA LEU A 34 9.16 -9.24 -11.47
C LEU A 34 7.90 -9.46 -12.30
N HIS A 35 7.75 -10.64 -12.88
CA HIS A 35 6.54 -10.98 -13.64
C HIS A 35 6.04 -12.40 -13.41
N LYS A 36 4.72 -12.54 -13.51
CA LYS A 36 4.00 -13.81 -13.40
C LYS A 36 2.70 -13.71 -14.19
N GLY A 37 2.52 -14.58 -15.18
CA GLY A 37 1.39 -14.46 -16.11
C GLY A 37 1.39 -13.11 -16.84
N THR A 38 0.34 -12.32 -16.66
CA THR A 38 0.19 -10.97 -17.23
C THR A 38 0.49 -9.84 -16.25
N CYS A 39 0.99 -10.18 -15.06
CA CYS A 39 1.43 -9.21 -14.06
C CYS A 39 2.91 -8.88 -14.27
N TYR A 40 3.23 -7.60 -14.48
CA TYR A 40 4.59 -7.11 -14.72
C TYR A 40 4.86 -5.90 -13.82
N ILE A 41 5.80 -6.06 -12.89
CA ILE A 41 6.09 -5.08 -11.86
C ILE A 41 7.59 -4.80 -11.83
N GLU A 42 7.98 -3.56 -12.07
CA GLU A 42 9.34 -3.12 -11.83
C GLU A 42 9.49 -2.71 -10.36
N VAL A 43 10.52 -3.23 -9.68
CA VAL A 43 10.92 -2.79 -8.35
C VAL A 43 12.39 -2.37 -8.40
N ILE A 44 12.67 -1.14 -8.00
CA ILE A 44 14.02 -0.56 -8.05
C ILE A 44 14.35 0.20 -6.78
N THR A 45 15.63 0.33 -6.49
CA THR A 45 16.12 1.35 -5.57
C THR A 45 16.38 2.63 -6.34
N VAL A 46 16.09 3.77 -5.71
CA VAL A 46 16.50 5.09 -6.21
C VAL A 46 17.51 5.65 -5.22
N ALA A 47 18.73 5.93 -5.70
CA ALA A 47 19.85 6.38 -4.88
C ALA A 47 20.12 7.88 -5.04
N GLN A 48 19.07 8.69 -4.96
CA GLN A 48 19.16 10.16 -4.98
C GLN A 48 19.25 10.71 -3.54
N ASP A 49 19.08 12.01 -3.36
CA ASP A 49 19.10 12.70 -2.05
C ASP A 49 18.12 12.09 -1.03
N TYR A 50 17.09 11.37 -1.52
CA TYR A 50 16.14 10.59 -0.73
C TYR A 50 16.12 9.14 -1.19
N PRO A 51 16.91 8.25 -0.56
CA PRO A 51 16.92 6.84 -0.91
C PRO A 51 15.55 6.21 -0.68
N CYS A 52 15.05 5.47 -1.68
CA CYS A 52 13.74 4.83 -1.62
C CYS A 52 13.73 3.47 -2.34
N LEU A 53 12.69 2.68 -2.06
CA LEU A 53 12.31 1.52 -2.86
C LEU A 53 11.04 1.88 -3.61
N ARG A 54 11.08 1.80 -4.94
CA ARG A 54 10.02 2.23 -5.85
C ARG A 54 9.44 1.04 -6.61
N VAL A 55 8.13 1.08 -6.84
CA VAL A 55 7.37 0.09 -7.60
C VAL A 55 6.54 0.74 -8.69
N GLN A 56 6.55 0.15 -9.89
CA GLN A 56 5.69 0.58 -10.99
C GLN A 56 5.19 -0.62 -11.80
N GLY A 57 3.93 -0.60 -12.18
CA GLY A 57 3.31 -1.60 -13.04
C GLY A 57 3.47 -1.29 -14.53
N GLY A 58 3.46 -2.35 -15.34
CA GLY A 58 3.35 -2.26 -16.81
C GLY A 58 2.57 -3.44 -17.39
N THR A 59 2.69 -3.63 -18.72
CA THR A 59 1.98 -4.70 -19.45
C THR A 59 2.90 -5.72 -20.11
N GLY A 60 4.22 -5.59 -19.94
CA GLY A 60 5.17 -6.53 -20.51
C GLY A 60 6.62 -6.25 -20.17
N VAL A 61 7.51 -7.03 -20.77
CA VAL A 61 8.97 -6.88 -20.71
C VAL A 61 9.55 -6.98 -22.11
N ASP A 62 10.53 -6.13 -22.45
CA ASP A 62 11.20 -6.16 -23.77
C ASP A 62 12.39 -7.15 -23.81
N GLY A 63 13.01 -7.29 -24.99
CA GLY A 63 14.19 -8.15 -25.17
C GLY A 63 15.46 -7.69 -24.45
N SER A 64 15.45 -6.50 -23.84
CA SER A 64 16.50 -5.96 -22.97
C SER A 64 16.13 -6.02 -21.49
N ASN A 65 15.06 -6.76 -21.15
CA ASN A 65 14.55 -6.93 -19.79
C ASN A 65 14.04 -5.63 -19.13
N ASN A 66 13.58 -4.65 -19.92
CA ASN A 66 12.95 -3.43 -19.39
C ASN A 66 11.42 -3.56 -19.35
N LEU A 67 10.80 -2.90 -18.37
CA LEU A 67 9.34 -2.79 -18.29
C LEU A 67 8.77 -2.05 -19.50
N THR A 68 7.76 -2.64 -20.16
CA THR A 68 7.02 -2.02 -21.27
C THR A 68 5.55 -1.80 -20.90
N GLY A 69 4.89 -0.90 -21.64
CA GLY A 69 3.50 -0.52 -21.36
C GLY A 69 3.31 0.01 -19.93
N ARG A 70 4.26 0.84 -19.47
CA ARG A 70 4.27 1.41 -18.12
C ARG A 70 2.94 2.08 -17.81
N SER A 71 2.53 1.96 -16.55
CA SER A 71 1.40 2.71 -16.01
C SER A 71 1.54 4.19 -16.34
N GLY A 72 0.45 4.79 -16.83
CA GLY A 72 0.36 6.23 -17.01
C GLY A 72 0.29 6.99 -15.68
N VAL A 73 0.03 6.28 -14.58
CA VAL A 73 0.11 6.80 -13.20
C VAL A 73 1.56 6.73 -12.71
N GLN A 74 1.98 7.71 -11.91
CA GLN A 74 3.29 7.72 -11.27
C GLN A 74 3.59 6.42 -10.50
N ALA A 75 4.88 6.13 -10.33
CA ALA A 75 5.30 5.01 -9.50
C ALA A 75 4.93 5.26 -8.03
N ALA A 76 4.87 4.19 -7.24
CA ALA A 76 4.69 4.27 -5.79
C ALA A 76 6.01 3.90 -5.08
N GLN A 77 6.23 4.36 -3.87
CA GLN A 77 7.48 4.12 -3.14
C GLN A 77 7.34 4.06 -1.62
N ILE A 78 8.37 3.52 -0.97
CA ILE A 78 8.65 3.62 0.47
C ILE A 78 10.04 4.20 0.69
N GLY A 79 10.28 4.81 1.84
CA GLY A 79 11.57 5.37 2.23
C GLY A 79 11.60 6.88 2.45
N LEU A 80 10.52 7.60 2.12
CA LEU A 80 10.44 9.03 2.36
C LEU A 80 10.22 9.36 3.83
N VAL A 81 10.94 10.39 4.27
CA VAL A 81 10.89 10.98 5.62
C VAL A 81 9.66 11.86 5.72
N ALA A 82 8.85 11.63 6.76
CA ALA A 82 7.80 12.55 7.15
C ALA A 82 8.42 13.84 7.70
N LEU A 83 8.38 14.93 6.93
CA LEU A 83 8.68 16.25 7.45
C LEU A 83 7.40 16.82 8.08
N GLN A 84 7.53 17.22 9.34
CA GLN A 84 6.64 18.05 10.16
C GLN A 84 5.22 18.36 9.63
N ASP A 85 4.19 18.15 10.46
CA ASP A 85 2.88 18.77 10.21
C ASP A 85 2.97 20.30 10.40
N LEU A 86 3.07 21.03 9.29
CA LEU A 86 3.13 22.50 9.25
C LEU A 86 1.82 23.19 9.69
N THR A 87 0.73 22.45 9.86
CA THR A 87 -0.58 22.99 10.25
C THR A 87 -0.85 22.83 11.74
N THR A 88 -0.28 21.81 12.40
CA THR A 88 -0.61 21.49 13.81
C THR A 88 0.59 21.34 14.76
N GLY A 89 1.83 21.31 14.26
CA GLY A 89 3.03 21.15 15.10
C GLY A 89 3.09 19.81 15.86
N ARG A 90 2.35 18.81 15.39
CA ARG A 90 1.94 17.62 16.17
C ARG A 90 2.70 16.35 15.80
N ILE A 91 3.66 16.44 14.88
CA ILE A 91 4.59 15.36 14.56
C ILE A 91 5.95 15.70 15.20
N PRO A 92 6.61 14.75 15.91
CA PRO A 92 7.99 14.92 16.33
C PRO A 92 8.87 15.29 15.12
N ALA A 93 9.92 16.10 15.33
CA ALA A 93 10.86 16.47 14.28
C ALA A 93 11.31 15.25 13.43
N ASP A 94 11.51 15.47 12.13
CA ASP A 94 11.99 14.55 11.08
C ASP A 94 12.08 13.07 11.48
N VAL A 95 11.03 12.29 11.15
CA VAL A 95 11.06 10.84 11.36
C VAL A 95 11.83 10.16 10.22
N ALA A 96 13.15 10.12 10.36
CA ALA A 96 14.05 9.55 9.37
C ALA A 96 13.92 8.02 9.24
N PHE A 97 14.15 7.50 8.04
CA PHE A 97 14.28 6.07 7.80
C PHE A 97 15.58 5.55 8.42
N THR A 98 15.48 4.82 9.53
CA THR A 98 16.66 4.30 10.26
C THR A 98 16.93 2.84 9.92
N PHE A 99 18.21 2.52 9.72
CA PHE A 99 18.69 1.15 9.54
C PHE A 99 19.53 0.70 10.76
N PRO A 100 19.57 -0.59 11.11
CA PRO A 100 18.80 -1.67 10.49
C PRO A 100 17.30 -1.54 10.79
N MET A 101 16.48 -1.92 9.83
CA MET A 101 15.03 -2.04 9.99
C MET A 101 14.61 -3.51 9.89
N THR A 102 13.44 -3.83 10.42
CA THR A 102 12.83 -5.15 10.19
C THR A 102 11.90 -5.08 8.98
N TYR A 103 11.78 -6.19 8.26
CA TYR A 103 10.83 -6.31 7.15
C TYR A 103 10.06 -7.62 7.23
N GLN A 104 8.89 -7.63 6.59
CA GLN A 104 8.06 -8.79 6.35
C GLN A 104 7.60 -8.78 4.89
N VAL A 105 7.88 -9.85 4.16
CA VAL A 105 7.38 -10.06 2.80
C VAL A 105 6.35 -11.19 2.84
N HIS A 106 5.13 -10.87 2.45
CA HIS A 106 4.05 -11.84 2.24
C HIS A 106 3.90 -12.07 0.74
N VAL A 107 3.98 -13.32 0.29
CA VAL A 107 3.77 -13.70 -1.10
C VAL A 107 2.59 -14.66 -1.17
N HIS A 108 1.55 -14.25 -1.88
CA HIS A 108 0.32 -14.99 -2.05
C HIS A 108 0.14 -15.49 -3.48
N SER A 109 -0.75 -16.45 -3.62
CA SER A 109 -1.17 -17.05 -4.88
C SER A 109 -2.69 -17.15 -4.88
N SER A 110 -3.30 -17.08 -6.06
CA SER A 110 -4.76 -17.14 -6.25
C SER A 110 -5.55 -16.06 -5.50
N PRO A 111 -5.46 -14.78 -5.88
CA PRO A 111 -4.58 -14.20 -6.90
C PRO A 111 -3.14 -14.01 -6.42
N ASP A 112 -2.24 -13.74 -7.37
CA ASP A 112 -0.85 -13.40 -7.08
C ASP A 112 -0.77 -11.99 -6.50
N GLU A 113 -0.36 -11.89 -5.23
CA GLU A 113 -0.22 -10.62 -4.49
C GLU A 113 1.04 -10.68 -3.62
N VAL A 114 1.79 -9.58 -3.55
CA VAL A 114 3.00 -9.43 -2.75
C VAL A 114 2.87 -8.19 -1.89
N TYR A 115 3.17 -8.34 -0.60
CA TYR A 115 3.17 -7.24 0.38
C TYR A 115 4.51 -7.20 1.11
N LEU A 116 5.25 -6.12 0.93
CA LEU A 116 6.39 -5.76 1.77
C LEU A 116 5.91 -4.78 2.83
N VAL A 117 6.02 -5.17 4.09
CA VAL A 117 5.87 -4.27 5.24
C VAL A 117 7.23 -4.06 5.87
N VAL A 118 7.61 -2.81 6.12
CA VAL A 118 8.83 -2.46 6.84
C VAL A 118 8.48 -1.82 8.16
N ASN A 119 9.24 -2.13 9.21
CA ASN A 119 9.18 -1.44 10.49
C ASN A 119 10.52 -0.77 10.78
N TYR A 120 10.49 0.55 10.77
CA TYR A 120 11.65 1.44 10.92
C TYR A 120 11.46 2.33 12.15
N ALA A 121 12.58 2.82 12.72
CA ALA A 121 12.58 3.64 13.92
C ALA A 121 11.67 3.11 15.05
N THR A 122 11.62 1.77 15.18
CA THR A 122 10.88 0.98 16.18
C THR A 122 9.36 1.00 16.07
N VAL A 123 8.73 2.14 15.80
CA VAL A 123 7.25 2.29 15.86
C VAL A 123 6.60 2.66 14.53
N TYR A 124 7.41 2.93 13.51
CA TYR A 124 6.91 3.39 12.22
C TYR A 124 6.91 2.27 11.19
N TYR A 125 5.91 2.29 10.33
CA TYR A 125 5.64 1.28 9.32
C TYR A 125 5.43 1.95 7.96
N GLN A 126 5.87 1.28 6.90
CA GLN A 126 5.46 1.58 5.54
C GLN A 126 5.19 0.27 4.81
N ILE A 127 4.35 0.34 3.79
CA ILE A 127 3.94 -0.79 2.98
C ILE A 127 4.21 -0.51 1.50
N LEU A 128 4.70 -1.50 0.79
CA LEU A 128 4.80 -1.56 -0.67
C LEU A 128 4.16 -2.86 -1.11
N ALA A 129 3.26 -2.79 -2.08
CA ALA A 129 2.48 -3.94 -2.51
C ALA A 129 2.25 -3.93 -4.02
N PHE A 130 2.10 -5.12 -4.58
CA PHE A 130 1.75 -5.30 -5.98
C PHE A 130 1.09 -6.65 -6.20
N GLY A 131 0.38 -6.81 -7.30
CA GLY A 131 -0.29 -8.07 -7.60
C GLY A 131 -1.19 -8.00 -8.82
N GLN A 132 -2.07 -8.99 -8.92
CA GLN A 132 -3.06 -9.08 -9.98
C GLN A 132 -4.48 -9.11 -9.40
N SER A 133 -5.36 -8.27 -9.94
CA SER A 133 -6.79 -8.31 -9.66
C SER A 133 -7.40 -9.53 -10.35
N ASN A 134 -8.19 -10.28 -9.60
CA ASN A 134 -9.03 -11.36 -10.13
C ASN A 134 -10.49 -10.91 -10.37
N HIS A 135 -10.76 -9.60 -10.31
CA HIS A 135 -12.10 -9.10 -10.52
C HIS A 135 -12.60 -9.46 -11.94
N PRO A 136 -13.79 -10.06 -12.09
CA PRO A 136 -14.29 -10.43 -13.41
C PRO A 136 -14.62 -9.18 -14.25
N GLY A 137 -14.51 -9.32 -15.57
CA GLY A 137 -14.92 -8.27 -16.52
C GLY A 137 -13.89 -7.17 -16.77
N LEU A 138 -12.66 -7.29 -16.25
CA LEU A 138 -11.56 -6.41 -16.63
C LEU A 138 -11.13 -6.70 -18.07
N SER A 139 -10.98 -5.63 -18.86
CA SER A 139 -10.41 -5.73 -20.21
C SER A 139 -8.87 -5.62 -20.19
N GLY A 140 -8.33 -5.06 -19.11
CA GLY A 140 -6.88 -4.96 -18.86
C GLY A 140 -6.32 -6.21 -18.20
N THR A 141 -5.04 -6.16 -17.84
CA THR A 141 -4.32 -7.30 -17.23
C THR A 141 -4.68 -7.51 -15.76
N GLY A 142 -5.36 -6.56 -15.12
CA GLY A 142 -5.62 -6.56 -13.68
C GLY A 142 -4.38 -6.27 -12.83
N ASN A 143 -3.22 -6.03 -13.45
CA ASN A 143 -1.98 -5.71 -12.76
C ASN A 143 -2.13 -4.45 -11.89
N TRP A 144 -1.66 -4.50 -10.64
CA TRP A 144 -1.76 -3.38 -9.72
C TRP A 144 -0.52 -3.21 -8.87
N TYR A 145 -0.28 -1.97 -8.44
CA TYR A 145 0.75 -1.63 -7.46
C TYR A 145 0.22 -0.55 -6.53
N ALA A 146 0.77 -0.52 -5.32
CA ALA A 146 0.48 0.50 -4.32
C ALA A 146 1.64 0.61 -3.33
N ALA A 147 1.86 1.79 -2.76
CA ALA A 147 2.77 1.95 -1.64
C ALA A 147 2.31 3.08 -0.72
N THR A 148 3.02 3.26 0.39
CA THR A 148 2.75 4.34 1.35
C THR A 148 2.96 5.74 0.78
N ASP A 149 3.78 5.89 -0.26
CA ASP A 149 4.04 7.18 -0.87
C ASP A 149 4.00 7.12 -2.40
N MET A 150 3.75 8.27 -3.02
CA MET A 150 3.88 8.47 -4.46
C MET A 150 5.34 8.74 -4.82
N GLU A 151 5.66 8.59 -6.10
CA GLU A 151 6.95 9.01 -6.63
C GLU A 151 7.20 10.49 -6.35
N SER A 152 8.29 10.76 -5.63
CA SER A 152 8.77 12.10 -5.35
C SER A 152 10.29 12.08 -5.21
N ASN A 153 10.91 13.13 -5.74
CA ASN A 153 12.35 13.43 -5.58
C ASN A 153 12.57 14.49 -4.49
N SER A 154 11.55 14.76 -3.68
CA SER A 154 11.54 15.70 -2.57
C SER A 154 11.03 14.98 -1.32
N PRO A 155 11.45 15.41 -0.12
CA PRO A 155 10.98 14.78 1.11
C PRO A 155 9.46 14.98 1.23
N ALA A 156 8.75 14.03 1.86
CA ALA A 156 7.31 14.18 2.06
C ALA A 156 7.08 15.38 2.98
N LEU A 157 6.56 16.47 2.41
CA LEU A 157 6.46 17.76 3.09
C LEU A 157 5.41 17.76 4.21
N THR A 158 4.54 16.75 4.28
CA THR A 158 3.54 16.61 5.35
C THR A 158 3.02 15.18 5.45
N VAL A 159 2.82 14.66 6.66
CA VAL A 159 1.85 13.55 6.86
C VAL A 159 0.50 14.20 7.09
N ASP A 160 -0.39 14.17 6.12
CA ASP A 160 -1.72 14.73 6.33
C ASP A 160 -2.63 13.73 7.04
N GLN A 161 -2.62 13.86 8.35
CA GLN A 161 -3.29 12.98 9.31
C GLN A 161 -4.82 13.09 9.25
N ARG A 162 -5.36 14.24 8.78
CA ARG A 162 -6.81 14.38 8.50
C ARG A 162 -7.23 13.57 7.26
N ARG A 163 -6.26 13.16 6.44
CA ARG A 163 -6.44 12.52 5.13
C ARG A 163 -5.99 11.06 5.08
N LEU A 164 -5.52 10.50 6.19
CA LEU A 164 -5.37 9.04 6.41
C LEU A 164 -6.76 8.35 6.50
N GLY A 165 -7.65 8.71 5.60
CA GLY A 165 -9.07 8.38 5.56
C GLY A 165 -9.77 8.88 4.28
N GLY A 166 -9.05 9.52 3.36
CA GLY A 166 -9.56 9.99 2.07
C GLY A 166 -10.33 11.29 2.16
N ALA A 167 -9.59 12.40 2.03
CA ALA A 167 -10.14 13.65 1.52
C ALA A 167 -9.02 14.50 0.90
N LEU A 168 -8.99 14.56 -0.43
CA LEU A 168 -8.44 15.64 -1.27
C LEU A 168 -7.03 16.12 -0.92
N ALA A 169 -6.01 15.60 -1.60
CA ALA A 169 -4.65 16.15 -1.53
C ALA A 169 -4.57 17.50 -2.28
N TYR A 170 -5.13 18.58 -1.71
CA TYR A 170 -4.89 19.91 -2.25
C TYR A 170 -3.43 20.32 -2.01
N GLY A 171 -2.59 20.11 -3.02
CA GLY A 171 -1.36 20.88 -3.26
C GLY A 171 -0.08 20.47 -2.53
N GLY A 172 0.21 19.18 -2.32
CA GLY A 172 1.53 18.76 -1.83
C GLY A 172 1.76 17.26 -1.65
N HIS A 173 3.04 16.87 -1.55
CA HIS A 173 3.51 15.49 -1.31
C HIS A 173 3.10 15.00 0.09
N GLN A 174 2.24 13.98 0.16
CA GLN A 174 1.70 13.47 1.42
C GLN A 174 1.92 11.96 1.57
N LEU A 175 2.54 11.59 2.68
CA LEU A 175 2.67 10.19 3.10
C LEU A 175 1.27 9.64 3.44
N ASN A 176 0.86 8.55 2.79
CA ASN A 176 -0.41 7.88 3.08
C ASN A 176 -0.21 6.40 3.32
N GLY A 177 -0.28 5.99 4.58
CA GLY A 177 -0.07 4.60 4.94
C GLY A 177 -1.14 3.64 4.42
N GLY A 178 -2.34 4.09 4.08
CA GLY A 178 -3.42 3.20 3.63
C GLY A 178 -3.28 2.82 2.15
N LEU A 179 -3.32 1.51 1.87
CA LEU A 179 -3.27 1.02 0.48
C LEU A 179 -4.48 1.55 -0.29
N PHE A 180 -4.25 2.10 -1.48
CA PHE A 180 -5.28 2.67 -2.35
C PHE A 180 -6.06 3.86 -1.77
N MET A 181 -5.56 4.53 -0.73
CA MET A 181 -6.25 5.70 -0.15
C MET A 181 -6.01 7.01 -0.92
N THR A 182 -4.95 7.10 -1.73
CA THR A 182 -4.51 8.33 -2.44
C THR A 182 -4.84 8.37 -3.92
N ALA A 183 -5.80 7.58 -4.39
CA ALA A 183 -6.17 7.60 -5.81
C ALA A 183 -7.33 8.55 -6.15
N GLN A 184 -7.76 9.42 -5.22
CA GLN A 184 -9.10 10.01 -5.29
C GLN A 184 -9.29 11.14 -6.32
N ASP A 185 -8.22 11.73 -6.88
CA ASP A 185 -8.36 12.96 -7.71
C ASP A 185 -8.04 12.80 -9.20
N LYS A 186 -8.25 11.60 -9.78
CA LYS A 186 -8.09 11.35 -11.23
C LYS A 186 -6.75 11.85 -11.81
N SER A 187 -5.77 12.10 -10.95
CA SER A 187 -4.50 12.72 -11.30
C SER A 187 -3.47 11.63 -11.29
N VAL A 188 -2.88 11.40 -12.46
CA VAL A 188 -1.74 10.51 -12.63
C VAL A 188 -0.53 10.97 -11.82
N ASP A 189 -0.48 12.25 -11.45
CA ASP A 189 0.68 12.91 -10.86
C ASP A 189 0.67 12.96 -9.33
N SER A 190 -0.30 12.33 -8.67
CA SER A 190 -0.41 12.36 -7.20
C SER A 190 -0.96 11.09 -6.58
N ALA A 191 -0.90 9.97 -7.31
CA ALA A 191 -1.40 8.68 -6.83
C ALA A 191 -0.24 7.75 -6.45
N ALA A 192 -0.35 7.13 -5.28
CA ALA A 192 0.59 6.10 -4.81
C ALA A 192 0.10 4.68 -5.15
N SER A 193 -0.79 4.55 -6.13
CA SER A 193 -1.40 3.27 -6.51
C SER A 193 -2.09 3.33 -7.86
N ALA A 194 -2.12 2.21 -8.59
CA ALA A 194 -2.84 2.07 -9.85
C ALA A 194 -3.29 0.62 -10.10
N VAL A 195 -4.28 0.44 -10.98
CA VAL A 195 -4.76 -0.88 -11.44
C VAL A 195 -4.96 -0.84 -12.95
N HIS A 196 -4.36 -1.77 -13.69
CA HIS A 196 -4.56 -1.89 -15.13
C HIS A 196 -5.90 -2.57 -15.45
N HIS A 197 -6.97 -1.79 -15.41
CA HIS A 197 -8.33 -2.26 -15.70
C HIS A 197 -8.70 -2.17 -17.19
N ALA A 198 -8.04 -1.28 -17.95
CA ALA A 198 -8.31 -0.98 -19.36
C ALA A 198 -9.80 -0.75 -19.67
N LEU A 199 -10.46 -0.02 -18.78
CA LEU A 199 -11.83 0.45 -18.96
C LEU A 199 -11.74 1.92 -19.39
N GLU A 200 -12.59 2.33 -20.34
CA GLU A 200 -12.59 3.70 -20.88
C GLU A 200 -11.21 4.11 -21.45
N SER A 201 -10.90 5.41 -21.52
CA SER A 201 -9.64 5.92 -22.11
C SER A 201 -8.41 5.80 -21.21
N ASP A 202 -8.60 5.80 -19.89
CA ASP A 202 -7.51 5.82 -18.91
C ASP A 202 -7.35 4.45 -18.24
N ALA A 203 -6.54 3.58 -18.84
CA ALA A 203 -6.48 2.16 -18.50
C ALA A 203 -5.96 1.83 -17.08
N TRP A 204 -5.36 2.80 -16.39
CA TRP A 204 -4.66 2.63 -15.10
C TRP A 204 -5.27 3.45 -13.96
N LEU A 205 -6.20 4.35 -14.26
CA LEU A 205 -6.67 5.35 -13.32
C LEU A 205 -7.81 4.80 -12.46
N ILE A 206 -7.66 4.91 -11.15
CA ILE A 206 -8.62 4.38 -10.18
C ILE A 206 -9.18 5.51 -9.30
N GLU A 207 -10.31 5.25 -8.65
CA GLU A 207 -10.75 5.93 -7.43
C GLU A 207 -10.45 5.01 -6.24
N GLY A 208 -9.85 5.60 -5.21
CA GLY A 208 -9.30 4.89 -4.07
C GLY A 208 -10.33 4.19 -3.18
N ALA A 209 -9.85 3.39 -2.23
CA ALA A 209 -10.65 2.62 -1.27
C ALA A 209 -11.09 3.43 -0.04
N SER A 210 -11.07 4.78 -0.12
CA SER A 210 -11.37 5.65 1.01
C SER A 210 -12.79 5.51 1.55
N ARG A 211 -13.74 5.16 0.69
CA ARG A 211 -15.14 4.95 1.08
C ARG A 211 -15.30 3.78 2.04
N ASP A 212 -14.54 2.70 1.86
CA ASP A 212 -14.61 1.52 2.75
C ASP A 212 -13.95 1.78 4.12
N TRP A 213 -13.08 2.79 4.24
CA TRP A 213 -12.49 3.16 5.54
C TRP A 213 -13.52 3.76 6.50
N TYR A 214 -14.46 4.55 6.00
CA TYR A 214 -15.49 5.18 6.83
C TYR A 214 -16.33 4.15 7.59
N ASP A 215 -16.70 3.06 6.91
CA ASP A 215 -17.47 1.97 7.51
C ASP A 215 -16.72 1.32 8.69
N ILE A 216 -15.39 1.28 8.66
CA ILE A 216 -14.57 0.72 9.73
C ILE A 216 -14.57 1.63 10.94
N GLN A 217 -14.42 2.95 10.73
CA GLN A 217 -14.45 3.90 11.84
C GLN A 217 -15.80 3.88 12.56
N ALA A 218 -16.90 3.77 11.80
CA ALA A 218 -18.25 3.77 12.36
C ALA A 218 -18.60 2.46 13.07
N ASN A 219 -18.08 1.32 12.60
CA ASN A 219 -18.54 -0.01 13.05
C ASN A 219 -17.48 -0.85 13.78
N SER A 220 -16.28 -0.31 14.04
CA SER A 220 -15.17 -1.05 14.65
C SER A 220 -14.58 -0.33 15.87
N PRO A 221 -14.37 -1.04 17.00
CA PRO A 221 -14.69 -2.46 17.21
C PRO A 221 -16.21 -2.70 17.28
N ASN A 222 -16.64 -3.91 16.93
CA ASN A 222 -18.04 -4.29 16.99
C ASN A 222 -18.57 -4.15 18.43
N LEU A 223 -19.69 -3.44 18.61
CA LEU A 223 -20.30 -3.17 19.91
C LEU A 223 -20.68 -4.46 20.69
N TRP A 224 -20.94 -5.56 19.99
CA TRP A 224 -21.38 -6.80 20.63
C TRP A 224 -20.26 -7.56 21.34
N ASN A 225 -19.07 -7.63 20.72
CA ASN A 225 -17.97 -8.48 21.19
C ASN A 225 -16.62 -7.76 21.29
N SER A 226 -16.57 -6.46 20.98
CA SER A 226 -15.36 -5.64 20.97
C SER A 226 -14.26 -6.14 20.02
N GLU A 227 -14.60 -6.98 19.04
CA GLU A 227 -13.66 -7.46 18.03
C GLU A 227 -13.52 -6.45 16.88
N SER A 228 -12.30 -6.35 16.36
CA SER A 228 -12.03 -5.55 15.17
C SER A 228 -12.57 -6.23 13.92
N VAL A 229 -13.35 -5.49 13.14
CA VAL A 229 -13.86 -5.97 11.84
C VAL A 229 -12.76 -5.86 10.78
N LEU A 230 -12.56 -6.93 10.01
CA LEU A 230 -11.75 -6.91 8.79
C LEU A 230 -12.62 -6.48 7.60
N ASN A 231 -12.38 -5.29 7.06
CA ASN A 231 -13.14 -4.78 5.92
C ASN A 231 -12.37 -4.97 4.61
N PRO A 232 -13.02 -5.45 3.53
CA PRO A 232 -12.44 -5.43 2.20
C PRO A 232 -12.00 -4.03 1.76
N MET A 233 -10.95 -3.98 0.94
CA MET A 233 -10.48 -2.75 0.29
C MET A 233 -11.02 -2.76 -1.13
N ARG A 234 -12.05 -1.98 -1.46
CA ARG A 234 -12.59 -1.93 -2.82
C ARG A 234 -12.03 -0.73 -3.55
N VAL A 235 -11.45 -1.01 -4.69
CA VAL A 235 -10.89 -0.02 -5.59
C VAL A 235 -11.80 0.09 -6.79
N TYR A 236 -12.12 1.33 -7.14
CA TYR A 236 -13.08 1.63 -8.18
C TYR A 236 -12.37 2.22 -9.40
N ALA A 237 -12.96 2.10 -10.58
CA ALA A 237 -12.59 2.91 -11.74
C ALA A 237 -13.79 3.78 -12.15
N PRO A 238 -13.56 5.06 -12.49
CA PRO A 238 -14.61 5.92 -12.99
C PRO A 238 -15.15 5.39 -14.32
N ARG A 239 -16.46 5.50 -14.51
CA ARG A 239 -17.18 5.19 -15.75
C ARG A 239 -17.84 6.47 -16.28
N ALA A 240 -18.35 6.40 -17.51
CA ALA A 240 -19.18 7.46 -18.07
C ALA A 240 -20.33 7.85 -17.11
N ASP A 241 -20.79 9.09 -17.23
CA ASP A 241 -21.94 9.63 -16.48
C ASP A 241 -21.84 9.58 -14.95
N GLY A 242 -20.60 9.52 -14.41
CA GLY A 242 -20.35 9.57 -12.96
C GLY A 242 -20.57 8.25 -12.24
N PHE A 243 -20.69 7.14 -12.97
CA PHE A 243 -20.73 5.81 -12.39
C PHE A 243 -19.33 5.28 -12.04
N PHE A 244 -19.30 4.19 -11.27
CA PHE A 244 -18.07 3.52 -10.85
C PHE A 244 -18.21 2.01 -11.01
N SER A 245 -17.13 1.35 -11.39
CA SER A 245 -17.02 -0.12 -11.38
C SER A 245 -15.93 -0.54 -10.41
N VAL A 246 -16.16 -1.60 -9.64
CA VAL A 246 -15.09 -2.22 -8.85
C VAL A 246 -14.09 -2.85 -9.82
N VAL A 247 -12.81 -2.57 -9.64
CA VAL A 247 -11.73 -3.10 -10.47
C VAL A 247 -10.71 -3.93 -9.69
N LEU A 248 -10.68 -3.77 -8.37
CA LEU A 248 -9.83 -4.56 -7.50
C LEU A 248 -10.47 -4.66 -6.11
N GLU A 249 -10.44 -5.86 -5.56
CA GLU A 249 -10.60 -6.12 -4.13
C GLU A 249 -9.46 -7.07 -3.76
N PRO A 250 -8.34 -6.58 -3.17
CA PRO A 250 -7.20 -7.44 -2.88
C PRO A 250 -7.64 -8.62 -2.03
N ALA A 251 -7.27 -9.84 -2.41
CA ALA A 251 -7.78 -11.03 -1.73
C ALA A 251 -7.13 -11.23 -0.36
N HIS A 252 -5.88 -10.78 -0.21
CA HIS A 252 -5.03 -11.08 0.95
C HIS A 252 -4.70 -9.83 1.78
N ALA A 253 -5.39 -8.71 1.57
CA ALA A 253 -5.31 -7.51 2.41
C ALA A 253 -6.69 -6.98 2.81
N ARG A 254 -6.83 -6.54 4.06
CA ARG A 254 -8.04 -5.94 4.63
C ARG A 254 -7.68 -4.71 5.42
N PHE A 255 -8.61 -3.76 5.52
CA PHE A 255 -8.47 -2.68 6.48
C PHE A 255 -8.96 -3.16 7.84
N VAL A 256 -8.34 -2.66 8.91
CA VAL A 256 -8.66 -3.04 10.29
C VAL A 256 -8.51 -1.85 11.22
N ASN A 257 -9.37 -1.79 12.24
CA ASN A 257 -9.20 -0.89 13.37
C ASN A 257 -8.34 -1.57 14.45
N LEU A 258 -7.28 -0.92 14.88
CA LEU A 258 -6.29 -1.47 15.81
C LEU A 258 -6.67 -1.26 17.30
N ARG A 259 -7.85 -0.72 17.62
CA ARG A 259 -8.25 -0.34 18.99
C ARG A 259 -8.03 -1.42 20.04
N SER A 260 -8.31 -2.67 19.71
CA SER A 260 -8.21 -3.84 20.60
C SER A 260 -7.08 -4.80 20.21
N LEU A 261 -6.17 -4.38 19.32
CA LEU A 261 -5.12 -5.22 18.77
C LEU A 261 -3.76 -4.58 18.98
N ASP A 262 -2.76 -5.39 19.33
CA ASP A 262 -1.36 -4.97 19.31
C ASP A 262 -0.82 -4.91 17.87
N ASP A 263 0.25 -4.15 17.65
CA ASP A 263 0.96 -4.17 16.37
C ASP A 263 1.47 -5.58 16.08
N GLN A 264 1.35 -6.05 14.84
CA GLN A 264 1.76 -7.39 14.42
C GLN A 264 0.98 -8.55 15.07
N ALA A 265 -0.11 -8.26 15.79
CA ALA A 265 -1.01 -9.27 16.31
C ALA A 265 -1.61 -10.14 15.18
N ILE A 266 -1.96 -11.38 15.53
CA ILE A 266 -2.60 -12.33 14.61
C ILE A 266 -4.08 -12.44 14.95
N ILE A 267 -4.94 -12.09 14.00
CA ILE A 267 -6.37 -12.37 14.05
C ILE A 267 -6.60 -13.73 13.39
N THR A 268 -7.38 -14.61 14.04
CA THR A 268 -7.75 -15.91 13.48
C THR A 268 -9.24 -15.94 13.17
N LEU A 269 -9.59 -16.15 11.90
CA LEU A 269 -10.97 -16.25 11.40
C LEU A 269 -11.13 -17.60 10.70
N GLY A 270 -11.67 -18.59 11.42
CA GLY A 270 -11.73 -19.96 10.91
C GLY A 270 -10.33 -20.52 10.65
N SER A 271 -10.05 -20.94 9.42
CA SER A 271 -8.72 -21.42 8.99
C SER A 271 -7.76 -20.28 8.63
N ASP A 272 -8.26 -19.07 8.46
CA ASP A 272 -7.46 -17.94 8.00
C ASP A 272 -6.84 -17.21 9.17
N ARG A 273 -5.56 -16.85 9.04
CA ARG A 273 -4.88 -15.96 9.96
C ARG A 273 -4.52 -14.67 9.24
N TRP A 274 -4.56 -13.57 9.96
CA TRP A 274 -4.29 -12.24 9.43
C TRP A 274 -3.35 -11.51 10.39
N LYS A 275 -2.19 -11.08 9.89
CA LYS A 275 -1.23 -10.30 10.65
C LYS A 275 -1.49 -8.82 10.45
N VAL A 276 -1.62 -8.06 11.55
CA VAL A 276 -2.00 -6.65 11.50
C VAL A 276 -0.82 -5.70 11.55
N TYR A 277 -0.91 -4.58 10.84
CA TYR A 277 0.13 -3.58 10.75
C TYR A 277 -0.49 -2.17 10.81
N PRO A 278 0.07 -1.23 11.58
CA PRO A 278 -0.29 0.17 11.46
C PRO A 278 -0.05 0.69 10.05
N TRP A 279 -0.91 1.61 9.59
CA TRP A 279 -0.68 2.30 8.32
C TRP A 279 0.62 3.09 8.32
N TRP A 280 0.93 3.77 9.43
CA TRP A 280 2.22 4.42 9.63
C TRP A 280 2.73 4.26 11.05
N ALA A 281 2.01 4.73 12.06
CA ALA A 281 2.34 4.50 13.45
C ALA A 281 1.09 4.67 14.31
N ARG A 282 0.98 3.83 15.34
CA ARG A 282 -0.15 3.89 16.26
C ARG A 282 -0.16 5.23 17.01
N GLY A 283 -1.34 5.83 17.11
CA GLY A 283 -1.55 7.03 17.91
C GLY A 283 -2.95 7.10 18.51
N LEU A 284 -3.36 8.31 18.91
CA LEU A 284 -4.68 8.51 19.48
C LEU A 284 -5.79 8.25 18.44
N PRO A 285 -6.95 7.71 18.86
CA PRO A 285 -8.08 7.53 17.96
C PRO A 285 -8.49 8.86 17.32
N TYR A 286 -8.90 8.79 16.05
CA TYR A 286 -9.62 9.88 15.39
C TYR A 286 -11.06 9.90 15.88
N ASP A 287 -11.67 11.09 15.91
CA ASP A 287 -13.12 11.19 15.97
C ASP A 287 -13.78 10.77 14.64
N VAL A 288 -15.11 10.65 14.62
CA VAL A 288 -15.90 10.26 13.44
C VAL A 288 -15.75 11.23 12.25
N ASN A 289 -15.15 12.40 12.46
CA ASN A 289 -14.89 13.41 11.44
C ASN A 289 -13.41 13.44 11.03
N GLY A 290 -12.59 12.48 11.47
CA GLY A 290 -11.16 12.41 11.16
C GLY A 290 -10.31 13.43 11.93
N ASN A 291 -10.83 14.06 12.98
CA ASN A 291 -10.10 15.04 13.78
C ASN A 291 -9.50 14.42 15.06
N GLY A 292 -8.44 15.05 15.57
CA GLY A 292 -7.94 14.81 16.93
C GLY A 292 -6.95 13.66 17.12
N GLY A 293 -6.78 12.76 16.14
CA GLY A 293 -5.75 11.70 16.19
C GLY A 293 -4.31 12.24 16.09
N THR A 294 -3.35 11.44 16.53
CA THR A 294 -1.91 11.64 16.24
C THR A 294 -1.42 10.47 15.39
N LEU A 295 -0.45 10.69 14.49
CA LEU A 295 0.14 9.65 13.63
C LEU A 295 -0.92 9.00 12.71
N SER A 296 -0.95 7.67 12.52
CA SER A 296 -2.06 7.01 11.80
C SER A 296 -3.22 6.57 12.70
N GLY A 297 -3.23 7.03 13.96
CA GLY A 297 -4.26 6.69 14.92
C GLY A 297 -4.39 5.18 15.12
N LEU A 298 -5.58 4.65 14.88
CA LEU A 298 -5.90 3.22 14.99
C LEU A 298 -6.10 2.55 13.62
N ALA A 299 -5.69 3.19 12.52
CA ALA A 299 -5.81 2.62 11.19
C ALA A 299 -4.71 1.59 10.92
N GLY A 300 -5.10 0.42 10.41
CA GLY A 300 -4.17 -0.65 10.08
C GLY A 300 -4.59 -1.46 8.85
N HIS A 301 -3.64 -2.22 8.31
CA HIS A 301 -3.90 -3.31 7.38
C HIS A 301 -3.87 -4.62 8.15
N ALA A 302 -4.67 -5.57 7.70
CA ALA A 302 -4.52 -6.98 8.06
C ALA A 302 -4.13 -7.71 6.77
N ILE A 303 -2.94 -8.32 6.75
CA ILE A 303 -2.44 -9.10 5.62
C ILE A 303 -2.56 -10.57 5.97
N ARG A 304 -3.08 -11.39 5.04
CA ARG A 304 -3.27 -12.82 5.29
C ARG A 304 -1.92 -13.46 5.61
N TYR A 305 -1.93 -14.42 6.53
CA TYR A 305 -0.73 -14.99 7.14
C TYR A 305 -0.92 -16.49 7.37
N ASP A 306 0.10 -17.31 7.08
CA ASP A 306 0.04 -18.78 7.15
C ASP A 306 1.02 -19.35 8.17
N GLY A 307 1.72 -18.51 8.93
CA GLY A 307 2.51 -18.96 10.07
C GLY A 307 3.81 -19.68 9.73
N ALA A 308 4.14 -19.83 8.44
CA ALA A 308 5.37 -20.46 7.98
C ALA A 308 6.55 -19.48 8.03
#